data_AF-A0A523GZ11-F1
#
_entry.id   AF-A0A523GZ11-F1
#
_cell.length_a   1.000
_cell.length_b   1.000
_cell.length_c   1.000
_cell.angle_alpha   90.00
_cell.angle_beta   90.00
_cell.angle_gamma   90.00
#
_symmetry.space_group_name_H-M   'P 1'
#
loop_
_entity.id
_entity.type
_entity.pdbx_description
1 polymer ?
#
loop_
_entity_poly.entity_id
_entity_poly.type
_entity_poly.pdbx_seq_one_letter_code
_entity_poly.pdbx_strand_id
1 'polypeptide(L)'
;MFFASAKDNFVKLPTLSYEVMELDDFKPLSGDSIKLKNRITVLIFFGTDVEAKKANAYNLAHKIYKKNHQFKEFQFVTLITEDQTERALQLKERLSEIEDPKNWRFALGTTSAMEKVFESLKTEFLLDGNHGSQYVFIIDKECNLRGRDDDEDYGLLYGYNASDYSEINNKMSDDIKIVLAEYRLALKKYKIDREI
;
A
#
# COMPACT_ATOMS: atom_id res chain seq x y z
N MET A 1 14.38 14.68 -39.48
CA MET A 1 14.46 15.24 -38.12
C MET A 1 13.05 15.60 -37.70
N PHE A 2 12.49 14.92 -36.71
CA PHE A 2 11.22 15.28 -36.09
C PHE A 2 11.53 15.78 -34.68
N PHE A 3 11.44 17.09 -34.47
CA PHE A 3 11.44 17.67 -33.14
C PHE A 3 10.01 17.57 -32.60
N ALA A 4 9.67 16.45 -31.97
CA ALA A 4 8.52 16.44 -31.07
C ALA A 4 8.93 17.30 -29.87
N SER A 5 8.24 18.42 -29.66
CA SER A 5 8.29 19.11 -28.37
C SER A 5 7.80 18.12 -27.32
N ALA A 6 8.73 17.50 -26.58
CA ALA A 6 8.40 16.68 -25.43
C ALA A 6 7.83 17.58 -24.34
N LYS A 7 6.54 17.91 -24.46
CA LYS A 7 5.73 18.19 -23.28
C LYS A 7 5.67 16.86 -22.55
N ASP A 8 6.39 16.77 -21.44
CA ASP A 8 6.38 15.64 -20.52
C ASP A 8 4.94 15.33 -20.08
N ASN A 9 4.24 14.50 -20.84
CA ASN A 9 3.00 13.87 -20.39
C ASN A 9 3.39 12.75 -19.44
N PHE A 10 3.81 13.12 -18.23
CA PHE A 10 4.01 12.18 -17.16
C PHE A 10 2.67 11.50 -16.85
N VAL A 11 2.56 10.21 -17.14
CA VAL A 11 1.37 9.40 -16.85
C VAL A 11 1.20 9.34 -15.34
N LYS A 12 0.03 9.77 -14.85
CA LYS A 12 -0.33 9.69 -13.44
C LYS A 12 -1.16 8.44 -13.19
N LEU A 13 -0.99 7.82 -12.04
CA LEU A 13 -1.88 6.75 -11.59
C LEU A 13 -3.22 7.37 -11.16
N PRO A 14 -4.37 6.93 -11.67
CA PRO A 14 -5.68 7.46 -11.28
C PRO A 14 -5.94 7.44 -9.76
N THR A 15 -6.82 8.33 -9.33
CA THR A 15 -7.43 8.29 -8.00
C THR A 15 -8.83 7.70 -8.12
N LEU A 16 -9.05 6.57 -7.47
CA LEU A 16 -10.27 5.78 -7.60
C LEU A 16 -11.27 6.07 -6.48
N SER A 17 -10.77 6.39 -5.28
CA SER A 17 -11.59 6.87 -4.18
C SER A 17 -10.80 7.86 -3.32
N TYR A 18 -11.54 8.79 -2.72
CA TYR A 18 -11.00 9.83 -1.85
C TYR A 18 -11.39 9.56 -0.40
N GLU A 19 -10.57 10.08 0.51
CA GLU A 19 -10.83 10.09 1.95
C GLU A 19 -10.90 8.69 2.58
N VAL A 20 -9.91 7.85 2.26
CA VAL A 20 -9.71 6.57 2.96
C VAL A 20 -9.50 6.85 4.45
N MET A 21 -10.24 6.13 5.28
CA MET A 21 -10.30 6.33 6.72
C MET A 21 -8.92 6.19 7.35
N GLU A 22 -8.59 7.09 8.28
CA GLU A 22 -7.35 6.99 9.02
C GLU A 22 -7.35 5.83 10.03
N LEU A 23 -6.14 5.46 10.48
CA LEU A 23 -5.92 4.33 11.38
C LEU A 23 -5.89 4.72 12.87
N ASP A 24 -6.67 5.73 13.26
CA ASP A 24 -6.71 6.25 14.63
C ASP A 24 -7.21 5.21 15.66
N ASP A 25 -8.08 4.27 15.22
CA ASP A 25 -8.60 3.16 16.03
C ASP A 25 -7.62 1.97 16.15
N PHE A 26 -6.41 2.08 15.58
CA PHE A 26 -5.42 1.00 15.57
C PHE A 26 -4.20 1.33 16.44
N LYS A 27 -3.70 0.31 17.15
CA LYS A 27 -2.47 0.41 17.93
C LYS A 27 -1.28 -0.14 17.13
N PRO A 28 -0.12 0.51 17.13
CA PRO A 28 1.07 -0.07 16.52
C PRO A 28 1.51 -1.32 17.30
N LEU A 29 1.87 -2.38 16.59
CA LEU A 29 2.55 -3.55 17.20
C LEU A 29 3.89 -3.14 17.84
N SER A 30 4.59 -2.17 17.23
CA SER A 30 5.85 -1.62 17.72
C SER A 30 6.10 -0.22 17.16
N GLY A 31 6.82 0.60 17.92
CA GLY A 31 7.25 1.95 17.51
C GLY A 31 6.16 3.02 17.64
N ASP A 32 6.24 4.04 16.80
CA ASP A 32 5.37 5.22 16.83
C ASP A 32 3.92 4.90 16.42
N SER A 33 3.03 5.90 16.46
CA SER A 33 1.66 5.80 15.91
C SER A 33 1.66 5.49 14.41
N ILE A 34 0.65 4.75 13.93
CA ILE A 34 0.45 4.46 12.50
C ILE A 34 -0.52 5.49 11.91
N LYS A 35 -0.15 6.06 10.76
CA LYS A 35 -0.93 7.06 10.02
C LYS A 35 -0.76 6.85 8.53
N LEU A 36 -1.83 6.98 7.77
CA LEU A 36 -1.84 7.02 6.30
C LEU A 36 -1.46 8.41 5.80
N LYS A 37 -1.90 9.47 6.48
CA LYS A 37 -1.66 10.84 6.04
C LYS A 37 -0.17 11.15 5.97
N ASN A 38 0.25 11.84 4.91
CA ASN A 38 1.64 12.16 4.60
C ASN A 38 2.53 10.93 4.33
N ARG A 39 1.97 9.75 4.08
CA ARG A 39 2.70 8.53 3.73
C ARG A 39 2.12 7.93 2.45
N ILE A 40 2.99 7.34 1.63
CA ILE A 40 2.55 6.45 0.55
C ILE A 40 2.51 5.05 1.16
N THR A 41 1.33 4.45 1.22
CA THR A 41 1.08 3.26 2.01
C THR A 41 0.59 2.12 1.12
N VAL A 42 1.23 0.97 1.24
CA VAL A 42 0.60 -0.29 0.83
C VAL A 42 -0.22 -0.80 2.03
N LEU A 43 -1.54 -0.71 1.92
CA LEU A 43 -2.49 -1.11 2.95
C LEU A 43 -2.92 -2.57 2.73
N ILE A 44 -2.83 -3.38 3.78
CA ILE A 44 -2.97 -4.83 3.74
C ILE A 44 -3.90 -5.29 4.88
N PHE A 45 -4.84 -6.18 4.59
CA PHE A 45 -5.78 -6.73 5.57
C PHE A 45 -5.50 -8.22 5.78
N PHE A 46 -4.85 -8.58 6.89
CA PHE A 46 -4.64 -9.99 7.25
C PHE A 46 -5.68 -10.50 8.23
N GLY A 47 -6.33 -9.60 8.99
CA GLY A 47 -7.44 -9.94 9.86
C GLY A 47 -7.00 -10.88 10.98
N THR A 48 -7.74 -11.97 11.15
CA THR A 48 -7.57 -12.96 12.23
C THR A 48 -6.70 -14.16 11.85
N ASP A 49 -6.06 -14.15 10.68
CA ASP A 49 -5.21 -15.27 10.24
C ASP A 49 -3.97 -14.81 9.46
N VAL A 50 -2.94 -14.38 10.20
CA VAL A 50 -1.66 -13.93 9.63
C VAL A 50 -0.93 -15.06 8.91
N GLU A 51 -1.01 -16.29 9.44
CA GLU A 51 -0.25 -17.43 8.91
C GLU A 51 -0.76 -17.83 7.51
N ALA A 52 -2.08 -17.83 7.29
CA ALA A 52 -2.66 -18.09 5.97
C ALA A 52 -2.25 -17.05 4.92
N LYS A 53 -1.88 -15.83 5.33
CA LYS A 53 -1.50 -14.73 4.43
C LYS A 53 0.01 -14.55 4.28
N LYS A 54 0.83 -15.44 4.84
CA LYS A 54 2.31 -15.33 4.75
C LYS A 54 2.79 -15.26 3.30
N ALA A 55 2.25 -16.09 2.40
CA ALA A 55 2.66 -16.11 0.99
C ALA A 55 2.45 -14.76 0.31
N ASN A 56 1.34 -14.08 0.63
CA ASN A 56 1.05 -12.73 0.16
C ASN A 56 2.12 -11.73 0.67
N ALA A 57 2.49 -11.82 1.95
CA ALA A 57 3.56 -10.98 2.52
C ALA A 57 4.90 -11.21 1.79
N TYR A 58 5.28 -12.45 1.51
CA TYR A 58 6.51 -12.80 0.79
C TYR A 58 6.53 -12.22 -0.63
N ASN A 59 5.44 -12.39 -1.38
CA ASN A 59 5.33 -11.83 -2.74
C ASN A 59 5.55 -10.31 -2.72
N LEU A 60 4.86 -9.62 -1.82
CA LEU A 60 4.98 -8.18 -1.64
C LEU A 60 6.38 -7.75 -1.19
N ALA A 61 7.00 -8.50 -0.28
CA ALA A 61 8.33 -8.22 0.22
C ALA A 61 9.38 -8.27 -0.91
N HIS A 62 9.36 -9.35 -1.69
CA HIS A 62 10.27 -9.54 -2.81
C HIS A 62 10.05 -8.56 -3.96
N LYS A 63 8.80 -8.20 -4.25
CA LYS A 63 8.46 -7.48 -5.47
C LYS A 63 8.25 -5.99 -5.33
N ILE A 64 7.79 -5.57 -4.16
CA ILE A 64 7.44 -4.17 -3.90
C ILE A 64 8.33 -3.61 -2.80
N TYR A 65 8.32 -4.23 -1.62
CA TYR A 65 8.99 -3.67 -0.45
C TYR A 65 10.48 -3.48 -0.67
N LYS A 66 11.19 -4.56 -1.05
CA LYS A 66 12.64 -4.55 -1.23
C LYS A 66 13.12 -3.41 -2.14
N LYS A 67 12.40 -3.15 -3.23
CA LYS A 67 12.76 -2.13 -4.22
C LYS A 67 12.50 -0.69 -3.75
N ASN A 68 11.59 -0.49 -2.79
CA ASN A 68 11.01 0.83 -2.50
C ASN A 68 11.15 1.28 -1.03
N HIS A 69 11.48 0.38 -0.10
CA HIS A 69 11.50 0.64 1.35
C HIS A 69 12.42 1.79 1.78
N GLN A 70 13.42 2.16 0.99
CA GLN A 70 14.33 3.28 1.29
C GLN A 70 13.70 4.65 1.08
N PHE A 71 12.55 4.72 0.39
CA PHE A 71 11.83 5.96 0.24
C PHE A 71 11.22 6.37 1.59
N LYS A 72 11.64 7.53 2.12
CA LYS A 72 11.39 7.96 3.51
C LYS A 72 9.93 7.89 3.95
N GLU A 73 9.01 8.21 3.06
CA GLU A 73 7.57 8.30 3.35
C GLU A 73 6.77 7.10 2.84
N PHE A 74 7.45 6.05 2.36
CA PHE A 74 6.84 4.83 1.88
C PHE A 74 6.76 3.82 3.03
N GLN A 75 5.58 3.20 3.20
CA GLN A 75 5.35 2.22 4.23
C GLN A 75 4.43 1.09 3.77
N PHE A 76 4.53 -0.01 4.48
CA PHE A 76 3.57 -1.11 4.45
C PHE A 76 2.82 -1.10 5.77
N VAL A 77 1.50 -1.17 5.72
CA VAL A 77 0.66 -1.24 6.92
C VAL A 77 -0.26 -2.46 6.79
N THR A 78 -0.06 -3.42 7.69
CA THR A 78 -0.83 -4.66 7.77
C THR A 78 -1.77 -4.61 8.97
N LEU A 79 -3.07 -4.62 8.71
CA LEU A 79 -4.11 -4.65 9.74
C LEU A 79 -4.35 -6.09 10.19
N ILE A 80 -4.28 -6.30 11.50
CA ILE A 80 -4.45 -7.60 12.17
C ILE A 80 -5.21 -7.42 13.47
N THR A 81 -5.79 -8.52 13.99
CA THR A 81 -6.34 -8.52 15.34
C THR A 81 -5.25 -8.74 16.40
N GLU A 82 -5.54 -8.34 17.64
CA GLU A 82 -4.58 -8.36 18.75
C GLU A 82 -4.08 -9.79 19.08
N ASP A 83 -4.92 -10.81 18.91
CA ASP A 83 -4.57 -12.23 19.09
C ASP A 83 -3.55 -12.75 18.05
N GLN A 84 -3.29 -11.98 16.98
CA GLN A 84 -2.32 -12.32 15.93
C GLN A 84 -0.93 -11.71 16.17
N THR A 85 -0.72 -11.00 17.28
CA THR A 85 0.54 -10.32 17.63
C THR A 85 1.76 -11.24 17.52
N GLU A 86 1.72 -12.44 18.10
CA GLU A 86 2.86 -13.37 18.06
C GLU A 86 3.21 -13.81 16.63
N ARG A 87 2.19 -14.17 15.84
CA ARG A 87 2.35 -14.56 14.43
C ARG A 87 2.88 -13.41 13.59
N ALA A 88 2.45 -12.19 13.86
CA ALA A 88 2.95 -10.99 13.18
C ALA A 88 4.43 -10.71 13.48
N LEU A 89 4.88 -10.92 14.74
CA LEU A 89 6.29 -10.81 15.10
C LEU A 89 7.15 -11.86 14.39
N GLN A 90 6.69 -13.12 14.36
CA GLN A 90 7.37 -14.21 13.63
C GLN A 90 7.43 -13.92 12.12
N LEU A 91 6.34 -13.42 11.53
CA LEU A 91 6.34 -13.00 10.14
C LEU A 91 7.33 -11.86 9.91
N LYS A 92 7.38 -10.86 10.79
CA LYS A 92 8.31 -9.73 10.68
C LYS A 92 9.78 -10.18 10.72
N GLU A 93 10.11 -11.13 11.57
CA GLU A 93 11.45 -11.74 11.63
C GLU A 93 11.79 -12.41 10.29
N ARG A 94 10.88 -13.22 9.74
CA ARG A 94 11.08 -13.85 8.44
C ARG A 94 11.22 -12.84 7.29
N LEU A 95 10.45 -11.74 7.32
CA LEU A 95 10.58 -10.67 6.34
C LEU A 95 11.96 -10.00 6.39
N SER A 96 12.60 -9.97 7.57
CA SER A 96 13.96 -9.42 7.73
C SER A 96 15.05 -10.21 7.00
N GLU A 97 14.79 -11.47 6.65
CA GLU A 97 15.67 -12.27 5.80
C GLU A 97 15.70 -11.77 4.34
N ILE A 98 14.66 -11.03 3.91
CA ILE A 98 14.55 -10.49 2.55
C ILE A 98 15.13 -9.08 2.47
N GLU A 99 14.75 -8.22 3.42
CA GLU A 99 15.14 -6.83 3.54
C GLU A 99 14.75 -6.25 4.92
N ASP A 100 15.42 -5.19 5.40
CA ASP A 100 15.10 -4.50 6.66
C ASP A 100 13.60 -4.07 6.73
N PRO A 101 12.78 -4.68 7.60
CA PRO A 101 11.33 -4.46 7.62
C PRO A 101 10.92 -3.24 8.45
N LYS A 102 11.82 -2.26 8.70
CA LYS A 102 11.51 -1.06 9.52
C LYS A 102 10.25 -0.30 9.09
N ASN A 103 9.97 -0.28 7.79
CA ASN A 103 8.80 0.40 7.21
C ASN A 103 7.61 -0.55 6.99
N TRP A 104 7.71 -1.80 7.44
CA TRP A 104 6.60 -2.75 7.48
C TRP A 104 6.00 -2.77 8.88
N ARG A 105 4.78 -2.25 8.98
CA ARG A 105 4.11 -1.95 10.25
C ARG A 105 2.88 -2.82 10.37
N PHE A 106 2.67 -3.36 11.57
CA PHE A 106 1.44 -4.07 11.91
C PHE A 106 0.59 -3.17 12.79
N ALA A 107 -0.67 -3.00 12.43
CA ALA A 107 -1.66 -2.21 13.16
C ALA A 107 -2.69 -3.17 13.78
N LEU A 108 -2.73 -3.19 15.12
CA LEU A 108 -3.62 -4.01 15.91
C LEU A 108 -4.95 -3.29 16.06
N GLY A 109 -6.05 -3.94 15.66
CA GLY A 109 -7.40 -3.39 15.77
C GLY A 109 -8.46 -4.47 15.89
N THR A 110 -9.72 -4.06 16.05
CA THR A 110 -10.86 -4.99 16.03
C THR A 110 -11.28 -5.29 14.60
N THR A 111 -12.02 -6.38 14.40
CA THR A 111 -12.60 -6.73 13.11
C THR A 111 -13.53 -5.63 12.59
N SER A 112 -14.34 -5.03 13.47
CA SER A 112 -15.19 -3.88 13.12
C SER A 112 -14.40 -2.64 12.70
N ALA A 113 -13.25 -2.36 13.32
CA ALA A 113 -12.39 -1.26 12.86
C ALA A 113 -11.81 -1.54 11.46
N MET A 114 -11.43 -2.79 11.17
CA MET A 114 -10.96 -3.19 9.84
C MET A 114 -12.06 -3.07 8.78
N GLU A 115 -13.29 -3.49 9.10
CA GLU A 115 -14.44 -3.33 8.22
C GLU A 115 -14.67 -1.87 7.86
N LYS A 116 -14.67 -0.95 8.83
CA LYS A 116 -14.82 0.49 8.57
C LYS A 116 -13.74 1.05 7.65
N VAL A 117 -12.48 0.67 7.87
CA VAL A 117 -11.38 1.09 6.98
C VAL A 117 -11.57 0.50 5.59
N PHE A 118 -11.95 -0.77 5.49
CA PHE A 118 -12.15 -1.44 4.20
C PHE A 118 -13.32 -0.83 3.41
N GLU A 119 -14.45 -0.56 4.06
CA GLU A 119 -15.60 0.13 3.47
C GLU A 119 -15.24 1.53 2.95
N SER A 120 -14.35 2.24 3.66
CA SER A 120 -13.88 3.56 3.24
C SER A 120 -13.09 3.55 1.92
N LEU A 121 -12.56 2.39 1.51
CA LEU A 121 -11.91 2.22 0.21
C LEU A 121 -12.91 2.34 -0.95
N LYS A 122 -14.22 2.14 -0.70
CA LYS A 122 -15.31 2.23 -1.68
C LYS A 122 -15.10 1.30 -2.89
N THR A 123 -14.61 0.10 -2.63
CA THR A 123 -14.38 -0.94 -3.65
C THR A 123 -15.51 -1.96 -3.68
N GLU A 124 -15.61 -2.75 -4.75
CA GLU A 124 -16.55 -3.87 -4.85
C GLU A 124 -16.07 -5.15 -4.13
N PHE A 125 -14.84 -5.17 -3.62
CA PHE A 125 -14.32 -6.30 -2.87
C PHE A 125 -14.97 -6.43 -1.49
N LEU A 126 -14.79 -7.61 -0.89
CA LEU A 126 -15.25 -7.92 0.46
C LEU A 126 -14.10 -8.52 1.26
N LEU A 127 -14.12 -8.31 2.58
CA LEU A 127 -13.28 -9.07 3.50
C LEU A 127 -13.76 -10.53 3.56
N ASP A 128 -12.82 -11.46 3.73
CA ASP A 128 -13.12 -12.88 3.93
C ASP A 128 -13.62 -13.17 5.35
N GLY A 129 -13.96 -14.43 5.64
CA GLY A 129 -14.47 -14.85 6.95
C GLY A 129 -13.49 -14.64 8.12
N ASN A 130 -12.22 -14.36 7.84
CA ASN A 130 -11.21 -14.00 8.83
C ASN A 130 -10.99 -12.48 8.90
N HIS A 131 -11.88 -11.68 8.31
CA HIS A 131 -11.75 -10.23 8.15
C HIS A 131 -10.44 -9.82 7.45
N GLY A 132 -9.90 -10.70 6.61
CA GLY A 132 -8.72 -10.45 5.79
C GLY A 132 -9.09 -10.27 4.31
N SER A 133 -8.09 -9.95 3.49
CA SER A 133 -8.23 -9.91 2.04
C SER A 133 -6.97 -10.45 1.36
N GLN A 134 -7.12 -10.94 0.13
CA GLN A 134 -5.96 -11.18 -0.74
C GLN A 134 -5.54 -9.90 -1.46
N TYR A 135 -6.45 -8.93 -1.58
CA TYR A 135 -6.19 -7.66 -2.25
C TYR A 135 -5.46 -6.68 -1.33
N VAL A 136 -4.53 -5.94 -1.91
CA VAL A 136 -3.80 -4.85 -1.25
C VAL A 136 -3.96 -3.56 -2.01
N PHE A 137 -3.87 -2.44 -1.29
CA PHE A 137 -4.28 -1.14 -1.82
C PHE A 137 -3.14 -0.12 -1.72
N ILE A 138 -3.03 0.74 -2.73
CA ILE A 138 -2.07 1.85 -2.73
C ILE A 138 -2.80 3.10 -2.24
N ILE A 139 -2.43 3.58 -1.06
CA ILE A 139 -2.95 4.82 -0.48
C ILE A 139 -1.89 5.89 -0.62
N ASP A 140 -2.23 7.02 -1.25
CA ASP A 140 -1.31 8.14 -1.35
C ASP A 140 -1.27 9.01 -0.08
N LYS A 141 -0.44 10.05 -0.11
CA LYS A 141 -0.19 10.94 1.02
C LYS A 141 -1.40 11.76 1.46
N GLU A 142 -2.42 11.88 0.61
CA GLU A 142 -3.65 12.61 0.86
C GLU A 142 -4.79 11.69 1.30
N CYS A 143 -4.47 10.42 1.61
CA CYS A 143 -5.42 9.37 1.96
C CYS A 143 -6.37 9.02 0.80
N ASN A 144 -5.88 9.05 -0.44
CA ASN A 144 -6.66 8.60 -1.59
C ASN A 144 -6.24 7.19 -2.03
N LEU A 145 -7.22 6.38 -2.44
CA LEU A 145 -6.98 5.10 -3.09
C LEU A 145 -6.52 5.34 -4.54
N ARG A 146 -5.38 4.76 -4.88
CA ARG A 146 -4.78 4.83 -6.22
C ARG A 146 -4.82 3.44 -6.87
N GLY A 147 -5.12 3.43 -8.16
CA GLY A 147 -5.25 2.23 -8.97
C GLY A 147 -5.45 2.58 -10.43
N ARG A 148 -5.94 1.65 -11.24
CA ARG A 148 -6.14 1.83 -12.69
C ARG A 148 -7.62 1.97 -13.02
N ASP A 149 -7.96 2.86 -13.94
CA ASP A 149 -9.33 3.06 -14.46
C ASP A 149 -9.52 2.54 -15.90
N ASP A 150 -8.45 2.03 -16.51
CA ASP A 150 -8.40 1.48 -17.86
C ASP A 150 -7.55 0.19 -17.96
N ASP A 151 -7.51 -0.63 -16.91
CA ASP A 151 -6.72 -1.88 -16.91
C ASP A 151 -7.23 -2.87 -17.98
N GLU A 152 -6.30 -3.47 -18.72
CA GLU A 152 -6.61 -4.36 -19.85
C GLU A 152 -7.41 -5.62 -19.45
N ASP A 153 -7.24 -6.12 -18.22
CA ASP A 153 -7.89 -7.34 -17.76
C ASP A 153 -9.17 -7.06 -16.97
N TYR A 154 -9.20 -5.95 -16.21
CA TYR A 154 -10.26 -5.68 -15.22
C TYR A 154 -11.08 -4.41 -15.49
N GLY A 155 -10.63 -3.53 -16.39
CA GLY A 155 -11.16 -2.18 -16.55
C GLY A 155 -10.80 -1.30 -15.35
N LEU A 156 -11.41 -1.55 -14.19
CA LEU A 156 -11.15 -0.82 -12.95
C LEU A 156 -10.40 -1.71 -11.95
N LEU A 157 -9.15 -1.37 -11.65
CA LEU A 157 -8.31 -2.12 -10.72
C LEU A 157 -8.11 -1.32 -9.42
N TYR A 158 -8.97 -1.59 -8.43
CA TYR A 158 -8.93 -0.94 -7.12
C TYR A 158 -7.74 -1.36 -6.25
N GLY A 159 -7.36 -2.64 -6.32
CA GLY A 159 -6.35 -3.24 -5.49
C GLY A 159 -5.77 -4.48 -6.16
N TYR A 160 -4.63 -4.93 -5.67
CA TYR A 160 -3.82 -5.94 -6.34
C TYR A 160 -3.89 -7.26 -5.56
N ASN A 161 -4.13 -8.37 -6.25
CA ASN A 161 -4.16 -9.68 -5.62
C ASN A 161 -2.74 -10.11 -5.20
N ALA A 162 -2.44 -10.05 -3.91
CA ALA A 162 -1.13 -10.40 -3.37
C ALA A 162 -0.80 -11.90 -3.43
N SER A 163 -1.79 -12.77 -3.69
CA SER A 163 -1.55 -14.18 -3.96
C SER A 163 -1.06 -14.42 -5.40
N ASP A 164 -1.33 -13.50 -6.34
CA ASP A 164 -0.84 -13.55 -7.70
C ASP A 164 0.51 -12.81 -7.82
N TYR A 165 1.58 -13.61 -7.90
CA TYR A 165 2.92 -13.09 -8.06
C TYR A 165 3.11 -12.22 -9.32
N SER A 166 2.46 -12.57 -10.43
CA SER A 166 2.58 -11.85 -11.70
C SER A 166 1.88 -10.51 -11.63
N GLU A 167 0.70 -10.46 -11.01
CA GLU A 167 -0.03 -9.21 -10.80
C GLU A 167 0.78 -8.23 -9.94
N ILE A 168 1.35 -8.71 -8.83
CA ILE A 168 2.23 -7.88 -7.98
C ILE A 168 3.50 -7.46 -8.73
N ASN A 169 4.14 -8.35 -9.47
CA ASN A 169 5.39 -8.04 -10.17
C ASN A 169 5.20 -7.11 -11.37
N ASN A 170 4.12 -7.27 -12.13
CA ASN A 170 3.93 -6.60 -13.42
C ASN A 170 3.01 -5.40 -13.31
N LYS A 171 1.95 -5.45 -12.49
CA LYS A 171 1.00 -4.33 -12.35
C LYS A 171 1.39 -3.43 -11.18
N MET A 172 1.34 -3.96 -9.96
CA MET A 172 1.59 -3.17 -8.76
C MET A 172 3.00 -2.56 -8.73
N SER A 173 4.01 -3.30 -9.20
CA SER A 173 5.39 -2.79 -9.23
C SER A 173 5.56 -1.58 -10.14
N ASP A 174 4.77 -1.44 -11.20
CA ASP A 174 4.85 -0.29 -12.11
C ASP A 174 4.03 0.88 -11.57
N ASP A 175 2.86 0.60 -11.01
CA ASP A 175 1.98 1.61 -10.43
C ASP A 175 2.63 2.30 -9.21
N ILE A 176 3.34 1.55 -8.36
CA ILE A 176 4.14 2.13 -7.28
C ILE A 176 5.25 3.03 -7.82
N LYS A 177 5.92 2.67 -8.94
CA LYS A 177 6.95 3.55 -9.53
C LYS A 177 6.34 4.86 -10.00
N ILE A 178 5.15 4.82 -10.61
CA ILE A 178 4.42 6.00 -11.05
C ILE A 178 4.12 6.90 -9.85
N VAL A 179 3.49 6.38 -8.80
CA VAL A 179 3.14 7.17 -7.59
C VAL A 179 4.38 7.79 -6.93
N LEU A 180 5.47 7.02 -6.79
CA LEU A 180 6.72 7.55 -6.22
C LEU A 180 7.36 8.62 -7.11
N ALA A 181 7.26 8.50 -8.43
CA ALA A 181 7.78 9.49 -9.38
C ALA A 181 6.93 10.78 -9.40
N GLU A 182 5.59 10.67 -9.34
CA GLU A 182 4.69 11.84 -9.16
C GLU A 182 5.11 12.66 -7.94
N TYR A 183 5.34 11.97 -6.82
CA TYR A 183 5.72 12.64 -5.59
C TYR A 183 7.10 13.30 -5.67
N ARG A 184 8.10 12.62 -6.27
CA ARG A 184 9.43 13.21 -6.50
C ARG A 184 9.34 14.48 -7.36
N LEU A 185 8.47 14.49 -8.38
CA LEU A 185 8.25 15.66 -9.23
C LEU A 185 7.56 16.80 -8.47
N ALA A 186 6.54 16.49 -7.67
CA ALA A 186 5.86 17.48 -6.83
C ALA A 186 6.83 18.13 -5.83
N LEU A 187 7.68 17.35 -5.18
CA LEU A 187 8.72 17.86 -4.27
C LEU A 187 9.74 18.77 -4.98
N LYS A 188 10.15 18.43 -6.20
CA LYS A 188 11.07 19.27 -6.97
C LYS A 188 10.44 20.62 -7.30
N LYS A 189 9.19 20.63 -7.77
CA LYS A 189 8.45 21.87 -8.07
C LYS A 189 8.31 22.75 -6.84
N TYR A 190 7.91 22.16 -5.71
CA TYR A 190 7.76 22.88 -4.44
C TYR A 190 9.06 23.53 -3.94
N LYS A 191 10.21 22.90 -4.15
CA LYS A 191 11.52 23.48 -3.79
C LYS A 191 11.89 24.66 -4.68
N ILE A 192 11.65 24.54 -5.99
CA ILE A 192 11.91 25.61 -6.97
C ILE A 192 11.06 26.85 -6.65
N ASP A 193 9.77 26.67 -6.34
CA ASP A 193 8.84 27.78 -6.04
C ASP A 193 9.21 28.55 -4.75
N ARG A 194 10.05 27.98 -3.87
CA ARG A 194 10.52 28.62 -2.62
C ARG A 194 11.86 29.34 -2.76
N GLU A 195 12.57 29.14 -3.86
CA GLU A 195 13.86 29.78 -4.15
C GLU A 195 13.72 31.03 -5.04
N ILE A 196 12.50 31.37 -5.45
CA ILE A 196 12.12 32.55 -6.27
C ILE A 196 11.42 33.57 -5.38
#